data_AF-A0A2X3JMH8-F1
#
_entry.id   AF-A0A2X3JMH8-F1
#
_cell.length_a   1.000
_cell.length_b   1.000
_cell.length_c   1.000
_cell.angle_alpha   90.00
_cell.angle_beta   90.00
_cell.angle_gamma   90.00
#
_symmetry.space_group_name_H-M   'P 1'
#
loop_
_entity.id
_entity.type
_entity.pdbx_description
1 polymer ?
#
loop_
_entity_poly.entity_id
_entity_poly.type
_entity_poly.pdbx_seq_one_letter_code
_entity_poly.pdbx_strand_id
1 'polypeptide(L)'
;MTRSCVIWETRLSYLRELEERRQAILKSISEQGKLTDDLAKAINATPKQNELEDLYLPYKPKRRTRGQIAIEAGLEPLADLLWSDPSHTPEVAAAQYVDADKGVADTKAALDGARYILMERFAEDAALLAKVRDYLWKNAHLVSTVVSGKEEEGGKIPRLFRSSRTVVHGAFSPRAGRCSVGVTKAYSSFR
;
A
#
# COMPACT_ATOMS: atom_id res chain seq x y z
N MET A 1 37.94 -15.93 -0.12
CA MET A 1 36.76 -16.19 -0.97
C MET A 1 36.39 -14.90 -1.68
N THR A 2 36.43 -14.90 -3.00
CA THR A 2 36.36 -13.71 -3.87
C THR A 2 34.97 -13.06 -3.82
N ARG A 3 34.90 -11.72 -3.86
CA ARG A 3 33.67 -10.90 -3.86
C ARG A 3 32.57 -11.43 -4.80
N SER A 4 32.96 -12.09 -5.90
CA SER A 4 32.04 -12.74 -6.84
C SER A 4 31.18 -13.80 -6.15
N CYS A 5 31.76 -14.72 -5.39
CA CYS A 5 31.05 -15.82 -4.71
C CYS A 5 29.96 -15.30 -3.74
N VAL A 6 30.24 -14.22 -3.01
CA VAL A 6 29.28 -13.58 -2.09
C VAL A 6 28.11 -12.93 -2.83
N ILE A 7 28.37 -12.29 -3.98
CA ILE A 7 27.31 -11.69 -4.82
C ILE A 7 26.39 -12.78 -5.39
N TRP A 8 26.98 -13.88 -5.87
CA TRP A 8 26.24 -15.03 -6.40
C TRP A 8 25.34 -15.66 -5.34
N GLU A 9 25.85 -15.89 -4.13
CA GLU A 9 25.08 -16.47 -3.04
C GLU A 9 23.93 -15.56 -2.59
N THR A 10 24.16 -14.26 -2.49
CA THR A 10 23.11 -13.28 -2.16
C THR A 10 22.02 -13.24 -3.25
N ARG A 11 22.41 -13.26 -4.53
CA ARG A 11 21.49 -13.27 -5.67
C ARG A 11 20.67 -14.56 -5.72
N LEU A 12 21.31 -15.70 -5.48
CA LEU A 12 20.67 -17.01 -5.48
C LEU A 12 19.62 -17.12 -4.36
N SER A 13 19.98 -16.69 -3.15
CA SER A 13 19.04 -16.68 -2.02
C SER A 13 17.82 -15.81 -2.31
N TYR A 14 18.01 -14.59 -2.82
CA TYR A 14 16.90 -13.71 -3.22
C TYR A 14 15.96 -14.36 -4.25
N LEU A 15 16.51 -15.06 -5.25
CA LEU A 15 15.69 -15.74 -6.26
C LEU A 15 14.91 -16.93 -5.70
N ARG A 16 15.49 -17.65 -4.72
CA ARG A 16 14.81 -18.74 -4.02
C ARG A 16 13.67 -18.22 -3.16
N GLU A 17 13.91 -17.16 -2.39
CA GLU A 17 12.87 -16.50 -1.58
C GLU A 17 11.71 -15.99 -2.46
N LEU A 18 12.04 -15.42 -3.62
CA LEU A 18 11.04 -14.98 -4.60
C LEU A 18 10.17 -16.15 -5.10
N GLU A 19 10.80 -17.28 -5.44
CA GLU A 19 10.10 -18.47 -5.94
C GLU A 19 9.24 -19.13 -4.85
N GLU A 20 9.77 -19.27 -3.63
CA GLU A 20 9.02 -19.78 -2.49
C GLU A 20 7.79 -18.91 -2.22
N ARG A 21 7.96 -17.59 -2.27
CA ARG A 21 6.86 -16.64 -2.08
C ARG A 21 5.82 -16.73 -3.20
N ARG A 22 6.26 -16.87 -4.45
CA ARG A 22 5.38 -17.05 -5.63
C ARG A 22 4.51 -18.29 -5.46
N GLN A 23 5.10 -19.41 -5.06
CA GLN A 23 4.37 -20.66 -4.85
C GLN A 23 3.37 -20.55 -3.70
N ALA A 24 3.73 -19.88 -2.61
CA ALA A 24 2.82 -19.65 -1.49
C ALA A 24 1.60 -18.81 -1.91
N ILE A 25 1.80 -17.78 -2.73
CA ILE A 25 0.74 -16.93 -3.27
C ILE A 25 -0.18 -17.74 -4.20
N LEU A 26 0.38 -18.51 -5.13
CA LEU A 26 -0.40 -19.35 -6.04
C LEU A 26 -1.27 -20.35 -5.26
N LYS A 27 -0.72 -21.00 -4.23
CA LYS A 27 -1.49 -21.91 -3.35
C LYS A 27 -2.62 -21.18 -2.65
N SER A 28 -2.34 -20.04 -2.03
CA SER A 28 -3.36 -19.27 -1.32
C SER A 28 -4.51 -18.80 -2.23
N ILE A 29 -4.21 -18.38 -3.47
CA ILE A 29 -5.24 -17.97 -4.44
C ILE A 29 -6.01 -19.18 -4.98
N SER A 30 -5.32 -20.30 -5.20
CA SER A 30 -5.94 -21.56 -5.63
C SER A 30 -6.91 -22.11 -4.57
N GLU A 31 -6.55 -22.04 -3.30
CA GLU A 31 -7.41 -22.44 -2.18
C GLU A 31 -8.70 -21.62 -2.10
N GLN A 32 -8.66 -20.37 -2.56
CA GLN A 32 -9.83 -19.49 -2.66
C GLN A 32 -10.67 -19.74 -3.93
N GLY A 33 -10.21 -20.59 -4.86
CA GLY A 33 -10.88 -20.86 -6.14
C GLY A 33 -10.91 -19.65 -7.09
N LYS A 34 -10.10 -18.61 -6.83
CA LYS A 34 -10.04 -17.37 -7.64
C LYS A 34 -8.86 -17.35 -8.61
N LEU A 35 -8.16 -18.46 -8.76
CA LEU A 35 -7.00 -18.56 -9.65
C LEU A 35 -7.47 -18.67 -11.10
N THR A 36 -7.33 -17.58 -11.85
CA THR A 36 -7.54 -17.59 -13.31
C THR A 36 -6.22 -17.88 -14.02
N ASP A 37 -6.29 -18.45 -15.23
CA ASP A 37 -5.11 -18.74 -16.03
C ASP A 37 -4.29 -17.48 -16.35
N ASP A 38 -4.96 -16.36 -16.56
CA ASP A 38 -4.31 -15.07 -16.84
C ASP A 38 -3.59 -14.53 -15.59
N LEU A 39 -4.18 -14.66 -14.40
CA LEU A 39 -3.55 -14.27 -13.15
C LEU A 39 -2.35 -15.19 -12.84
N ALA A 40 -2.48 -16.48 -13.06
CA ALA A 40 -1.38 -17.43 -12.88
C ALA A 40 -0.20 -17.09 -13.81
N LYS A 41 -0.47 -16.75 -15.09
CA LYS A 41 0.56 -16.27 -16.02
C LYS A 41 1.21 -14.97 -15.54
N ALA A 42 0.42 -14.00 -15.07
CA ALA A 42 0.94 -12.72 -14.56
C ALA A 42 1.86 -12.93 -13.35
N ILE A 43 1.46 -13.78 -12.39
CA ILE A 43 2.26 -14.11 -11.20
C ILE A 43 3.58 -14.81 -11.59
N ASN A 44 3.54 -15.74 -12.55
CA ASN A 44 4.73 -16.44 -13.02
C ASN A 44 5.68 -15.53 -13.81
N ALA A 45 5.15 -14.58 -14.58
CA ALA A 45 5.94 -13.64 -15.37
C ALA A 45 6.61 -12.54 -14.53
N THR A 46 6.19 -12.34 -13.28
CA THR A 46 6.62 -11.22 -12.44
C THR A 46 8.04 -11.44 -11.88
N PRO A 47 9.03 -10.58 -12.19
CA PRO A 47 10.42 -10.78 -11.77
C PRO A 47 10.77 -10.09 -10.44
N LYS A 48 9.90 -9.20 -9.91
CA LYS A 48 10.17 -8.42 -8.69
C LYS A 48 9.23 -8.82 -7.56
N GLN A 49 9.78 -8.95 -6.35
CA GLN A 49 8.99 -9.30 -5.16
C GLN A 49 7.88 -8.28 -4.86
N ASN A 50 8.13 -6.98 -5.08
CA ASN A 50 7.14 -5.94 -4.82
C ASN A 50 5.91 -6.06 -5.74
N GLU A 51 6.13 -6.31 -7.04
CA GLU A 51 5.05 -6.49 -8.02
C GLU A 51 4.26 -7.78 -7.72
N LEU A 52 4.94 -8.81 -7.22
CA LEU A 52 4.32 -10.06 -6.79
C LEU A 52 3.38 -9.85 -5.59
N GLU A 53 3.78 -9.04 -4.61
CA GLU A 53 2.91 -8.68 -3.48
C GLU A 53 1.74 -7.80 -3.94
N ASP A 54 1.96 -6.87 -4.87
CA ASP A 54 0.89 -6.02 -5.44
C ASP A 54 -0.22 -6.88 -6.09
N LEU A 55 0.14 -7.93 -6.83
CA LEU A 55 -0.84 -8.88 -7.41
C LEU A 55 -1.58 -9.71 -6.36
N TYR A 56 -0.97 -9.94 -5.20
CA TYR A 56 -1.56 -10.73 -4.12
C TYR A 56 -2.47 -9.91 -3.19
N LEU A 57 -2.33 -8.58 -3.16
CA LEU A 57 -3.09 -7.68 -2.29
C LEU A 57 -4.60 -7.98 -2.22
N PRO A 58 -5.31 -8.15 -3.36
CA PRO A 58 -6.76 -8.39 -3.38
C PRO A 58 -7.18 -9.73 -2.72
N TYR A 59 -6.29 -10.71 -2.70
CA TYR A 59 -6.56 -12.07 -2.22
C TYR A 59 -6.08 -12.29 -0.80
N LYS A 60 -5.40 -11.31 -0.20
CA LYS A 60 -4.90 -11.41 1.15
C LYS A 60 -6.08 -11.40 2.13
N PRO A 61 -6.15 -12.34 3.10
CA PRO A 61 -7.22 -12.35 4.08
C PRO A 61 -7.22 -11.05 4.88
N LYS A 62 -8.34 -10.31 4.82
CA LYS A 62 -8.50 -9.02 5.48
C LYS A 62 -9.10 -9.18 6.87
N ARG A 63 -8.65 -8.32 7.79
CA ARG A 63 -9.42 -8.03 9.01
C ARG A 63 -10.70 -7.28 8.62
N ARG A 64 -11.71 -7.24 9.50
CA ARG A 64 -12.91 -6.40 9.29
C ARG A 64 -12.53 -4.93 9.10
N THR A 65 -12.42 -4.49 7.85
CA THR A 65 -12.14 -3.12 7.44
C THR A 65 -13.44 -2.32 7.35
N ARG A 66 -13.33 -0.99 7.26
CA ARG A 66 -14.51 -0.13 7.07
C ARG A 66 -15.19 -0.41 5.72
N GLY A 67 -14.44 -0.73 4.67
CA GLY A 67 -15.00 -1.17 3.39
C GLY A 67 -15.74 -2.50 3.51
N GLN A 68 -15.20 -3.49 4.22
CA GLN A 68 -15.88 -4.77 4.42
C GLN A 68 -17.20 -4.61 5.17
N ILE A 69 -17.23 -3.78 6.22
CA ILE A 69 -18.46 -3.46 6.96
C ILE A 69 -19.49 -2.78 6.05
N ALA A 70 -19.05 -1.88 5.17
CA ALA A 70 -19.93 -1.24 4.19
C ALA A 70 -20.49 -2.22 3.15
N ILE A 71 -19.70 -3.22 2.73
CA ILE A 71 -20.15 -4.30 1.84
C ILE A 71 -21.17 -5.19 2.57
N GLU A 72 -20.90 -5.57 3.83
CA GLU A 72 -21.84 -6.32 4.68
C GLU A 72 -23.16 -5.55 4.90
N ALA A 73 -23.09 -4.21 4.95
CA ALA A 73 -24.26 -3.34 5.03
C ALA A 73 -25.02 -3.15 3.70
N GLY A 74 -24.52 -3.70 2.59
CA GLY A 74 -25.16 -3.61 1.27
C GLY A 74 -24.93 -2.29 0.54
N LEU A 75 -23.86 -1.56 0.85
CA LEU A 75 -23.48 -0.29 0.19
C LEU A 75 -22.67 -0.48 -1.10
N GLU A 76 -22.37 -1.73 -1.48
CA GLU A 76 -21.63 -2.04 -2.71
C GLU A 76 -22.33 -1.55 -3.99
N PRO A 77 -23.64 -1.75 -4.19
CA PRO A 77 -24.34 -1.23 -5.38
C PRO A 77 -24.33 0.30 -5.47
N LEU A 78 -24.33 0.99 -4.33
CA LEU A 78 -24.22 2.45 -4.28
C LEU A 78 -22.84 2.91 -4.76
N ALA A 79 -21.77 2.23 -4.32
CA ALA A 79 -20.42 2.52 -4.76
C ALA A 79 -20.25 2.28 -6.27
N ASP A 80 -20.84 1.21 -6.81
CA ASP A 80 -20.79 0.90 -8.24
C ASP A 80 -21.57 1.92 -9.09
N LEU A 81 -22.74 2.36 -8.62
CA LEU A 81 -23.55 3.37 -9.30
C LEU A 81 -22.80 4.71 -9.38
N LEU A 82 -22.26 5.19 -8.26
CA LEU A 82 -21.53 6.46 -8.22
C LEU A 82 -20.22 6.43 -9.01
N TRP A 83 -19.63 5.25 -9.16
CA TRP A 83 -18.43 5.07 -9.97
C TRP A 83 -18.73 5.01 -11.47
N SER A 84 -19.78 4.28 -11.86
CA SER A 84 -20.13 4.07 -13.26
C SER A 84 -20.80 5.28 -13.90
N ASP A 85 -21.61 6.03 -13.15
CA ASP A 85 -22.31 7.21 -13.65
C ASP A 85 -22.13 8.42 -12.71
N PRO A 86 -21.15 9.28 -12.98
CA PRO A 86 -20.90 10.51 -12.23
C PRO A 86 -22.01 11.57 -12.34
N SER A 87 -23.03 11.38 -13.19
CA SER A 87 -24.11 12.35 -13.36
C SER A 87 -25.17 12.28 -12.25
N HIS A 88 -25.19 11.20 -11.48
CA HIS A 88 -26.12 11.02 -10.36
C HIS A 88 -25.76 11.93 -9.18
N THR A 89 -26.78 12.51 -8.56
CA THR A 89 -26.61 13.24 -7.30
C THR A 89 -26.33 12.26 -6.15
N PRO A 90 -25.15 12.30 -5.52
CA PRO A 90 -24.74 11.30 -4.54
C PRO A 90 -25.69 11.20 -3.34
N GLU A 91 -26.21 12.33 -2.88
CA GLU A 91 -27.12 12.41 -1.73
C GLU A 91 -28.47 11.73 -2.03
N VAL A 92 -28.96 11.84 -3.27
CA VAL A 92 -30.23 11.24 -3.70
C VAL A 92 -30.08 9.73 -3.83
N ALA A 93 -28.99 9.26 -4.44
CA ALA A 93 -28.70 7.83 -4.56
C ALA A 93 -28.51 7.20 -3.16
N ALA A 94 -27.77 7.87 -2.28
CA ALA A 94 -27.47 7.37 -0.93
C ALA A 94 -28.70 7.29 -0.02
N ALA A 95 -29.74 8.10 -0.23
CA ALA A 95 -30.97 8.07 0.55
C ALA A 95 -31.67 6.71 0.52
N GLN A 96 -31.52 5.95 -0.56
CA GLN A 96 -32.12 4.62 -0.72
C GLN A 96 -31.40 3.53 0.09
N TYR A 97 -30.21 3.82 0.60
CA TYR A 97 -29.34 2.87 1.31
C TYR A 97 -29.18 3.21 2.80
N VAL A 98 -29.99 4.14 3.33
CA VAL A 98 -30.01 4.46 4.76
C VAL A 98 -30.76 3.35 5.50
N ASP A 99 -30.04 2.66 6.38
CA ASP A 99 -30.56 1.52 7.13
C ASP A 99 -29.87 1.45 8.51
N ALA A 100 -30.61 1.86 9.54
CA ALA A 100 -30.11 1.91 10.91
C ALA A 100 -29.78 0.51 11.46
N ASP A 101 -30.49 -0.54 11.01
CA ASP A 101 -30.28 -1.91 11.46
C ASP A 101 -28.97 -2.50 10.90
N LYS A 102 -28.52 -1.99 9.76
CA LYS A 102 -27.22 -2.33 9.14
C LYS A 102 -26.08 -1.39 9.56
N GLY A 103 -26.32 -0.48 10.51
CA GLY A 103 -25.32 0.46 11.01
C GLY A 103 -25.11 1.71 10.12
N VAL A 104 -26.06 2.02 9.23
CA VAL A 104 -26.04 3.19 8.36
C VAL A 104 -27.08 4.20 8.84
N ALA A 105 -26.67 5.09 9.74
CA ALA A 105 -27.58 6.00 10.44
C ALA A 105 -28.10 7.17 9.58
N ASP A 106 -27.32 7.61 8.59
CA ASP A 106 -27.63 8.77 7.75
C ASP A 106 -27.07 8.60 6.33
N THR A 107 -27.49 9.49 5.42
CA THR A 107 -26.98 9.53 4.04
C THR A 107 -25.48 9.76 3.98
N LYS A 108 -24.93 10.49 4.96
CA LYS A 108 -23.49 10.72 5.08
C LYS A 108 -22.73 9.44 5.40
N ALA A 109 -23.22 8.61 6.32
CA ALA A 109 -22.65 7.31 6.64
C ALA A 109 -22.70 6.37 5.42
N ALA A 110 -23.78 6.41 4.64
CA ALA A 110 -23.89 5.64 3.39
C ALA A 110 -22.81 6.06 2.38
N LEU A 111 -22.63 7.38 2.18
CA LEU A 111 -21.59 7.93 1.30
C LEU A 111 -20.17 7.66 1.80
N ASP A 112 -19.94 7.77 3.11
CA ASP A 112 -18.66 7.44 3.73
C ASP A 112 -18.34 5.95 3.54
N GLY A 113 -19.33 5.06 3.71
CA GLY A 113 -19.20 3.63 3.46
C GLY A 113 -18.86 3.34 2.00
N ALA A 114 -19.61 3.90 1.05
CA ALA A 114 -19.33 3.79 -0.38
C ALA A 114 -17.93 4.31 -0.74
N ARG A 115 -17.48 5.42 -0.12
CA ARG A 115 -16.12 5.94 -0.28
C ARG A 115 -15.07 4.94 0.21
N TYR A 116 -15.26 4.30 1.37
CA TYR A 116 -14.31 3.29 1.86
C TYR A 116 -14.21 2.10 0.91
N ILE A 117 -15.33 1.65 0.32
CA ILE A 117 -15.33 0.58 -0.69
C ILE A 117 -14.45 0.97 -1.89
N LEU A 118 -14.66 2.17 -2.45
CA LEU A 118 -13.87 2.64 -3.59
C LEU A 118 -12.40 2.86 -3.23
N MET A 119 -12.11 3.42 -2.05
CA MET A 119 -10.74 3.61 -1.56
C MET A 119 -9.98 2.29 -1.46
N GLU A 120 -10.62 1.24 -0.92
CA GLU A 120 -10.01 -0.09 -0.83
C GLU A 120 -9.78 -0.70 -2.21
N ARG A 121 -10.75 -0.59 -3.13
CA ARG A 121 -10.59 -1.06 -4.52
C ARG A 121 -9.42 -0.38 -5.23
N PHE A 122 -9.28 0.94 -5.10
CA PHE A 122 -8.17 1.67 -5.71
C PHE A 122 -6.82 1.37 -5.06
N ALA A 123 -6.81 1.13 -3.74
CA ALA A 123 -5.59 0.78 -3.01
C ALA A 123 -5.07 -0.63 -3.37
N GLU A 124 -5.90 -1.46 -4.01
CA GLU A 124 -5.57 -2.86 -4.35
C GLU A 124 -5.35 -3.07 -5.86
N ASP A 125 -5.53 -2.05 -6.68
CA ASP A 125 -5.22 -2.11 -8.11
C ASP A 125 -3.70 -2.10 -8.32
N ALA A 126 -3.15 -3.26 -8.70
CA ALA A 126 -1.72 -3.43 -8.94
C ALA A 126 -1.17 -2.53 -10.06
N ALA A 127 -1.96 -2.27 -11.11
CA ALA A 127 -1.52 -1.43 -12.22
C ALA A 127 -1.46 0.05 -11.81
N LEU A 128 -2.43 0.50 -11.00
CA LEU A 128 -2.44 1.85 -10.42
C LEU A 128 -1.28 2.02 -9.44
N LEU A 129 -1.05 1.07 -8.54
CA LEU A 129 0.07 1.09 -7.59
C LEU A 129 1.41 1.18 -8.30
N ALA A 130 1.61 0.40 -9.37
CA ALA A 130 2.83 0.46 -10.18
C ALA A 130 3.06 1.85 -10.79
N LYS A 131 2.02 2.47 -11.36
CA LYS A 131 2.10 3.83 -11.93
C LYS A 131 2.41 4.88 -10.88
N VAL A 132 1.71 4.85 -9.74
CA VAL A 132 1.92 5.80 -8.64
C VAL A 132 3.33 5.66 -8.08
N ARG A 133 3.82 4.43 -7.90
CA ARG A 133 5.18 4.17 -7.42
C ARG A 133 6.24 4.71 -8.37
N ASP A 134 6.09 4.48 -9.68
CA ASP A 134 7.01 5.02 -10.69
C ASP A 134 6.99 6.55 -10.71
N TYR A 135 5.80 7.16 -10.62
CA TYR A 135 5.65 8.61 -10.53
C TYR A 135 6.34 9.19 -9.27
N LEU A 136 6.10 8.60 -8.10
CA LEU A 136 6.72 9.02 -6.86
C LEU A 136 8.24 8.85 -6.90
N TRP A 137 8.73 7.75 -7.51
CA TRP A 137 10.16 7.54 -7.64
C TRP A 137 10.84 8.66 -8.43
N LYS A 138 10.20 9.13 -9.51
CA LYS A 138 10.71 10.20 -10.37
C LYS A 138 10.55 11.60 -9.78
N ASN A 139 9.45 11.86 -9.07
CA ASN A 139 9.04 13.23 -8.74
C ASN A 139 9.01 13.56 -7.24
N ALA A 140 9.01 12.56 -6.35
CA ALA A 140 8.86 12.83 -4.93
C ALA A 140 10.12 13.48 -4.33
N HIS A 141 9.89 14.31 -3.31
CA HIS A 141 10.96 14.87 -2.48
C HIS A 141 10.96 14.22 -1.09
N LEU A 142 12.11 13.70 -0.70
CA LEU A 142 12.38 13.32 0.68
C LEU A 142 12.54 14.60 1.50
N VAL A 143 11.67 14.77 2.49
CA VAL A 143 11.71 15.89 3.43
C VAL A 143 12.03 15.35 4.81
N SER A 144 13.01 15.95 5.47
CA SER A 144 13.34 15.66 6.87
C SER A 144 13.19 16.94 7.69
N THR A 145 12.39 16.83 8.76
CA THR A 145 12.11 17.88 9.74
C THR A 145 12.30 17.31 11.14
N VAL A 146 12.72 18.17 12.07
CA VAL A 146 12.85 17.79 13.48
C VAL A 146 11.48 17.83 14.15
N VAL A 147 11.25 16.86 15.04
CA VAL A 147 10.06 16.82 15.87
C VAL A 147 10.13 17.96 16.89
N SER A 148 9.06 18.75 17.01
CA SER A 148 8.97 19.87 17.94
C SER A 148 9.30 19.44 19.38
N GLY A 149 10.21 20.15 20.04
CA GLY A 149 10.65 19.86 21.42
C GLY A 149 11.83 18.91 21.57
N LYS A 150 12.39 18.37 20.46
CA LYS A 150 13.56 17.47 20.48
C LYS A 150 14.81 18.05 19.79
N GLU A 151 14.95 19.37 19.81
CA GLU A 151 16.04 20.07 19.13
C GLU A 151 17.42 19.77 19.77
N GLU A 152 17.47 19.61 21.09
CA GLU A 152 18.72 19.29 21.83
C GLU A 152 19.13 17.81 21.74
N GLU A 153 18.18 16.87 21.73
CA GLU A 153 18.46 15.42 21.52
C GLU A 153 18.97 15.13 20.08
N GLY A 154 18.63 16.00 19.12
CA GLY A 154 19.05 15.91 17.72
C GLY A 154 20.52 16.29 17.45
N GLY A 155 21.29 16.67 18.47
CA GLY A 155 22.66 17.17 18.36
C GLY A 155 23.67 16.26 17.62
N LYS A 156 23.35 14.98 17.42
CA LYS A 156 24.19 14.05 16.64
C LYS A 156 24.07 14.20 15.11
N ILE A 157 23.07 14.91 14.56
CA ILE A 157 22.93 15.06 13.09
C ILE A 157 22.44 16.47 12.65
N PRO A 158 23.22 17.55 12.90
CA PRO A 158 22.86 18.94 12.57
C PRO A 158 22.57 19.21 11.09
N ARG A 159 23.10 18.40 10.16
CA ARG A 159 22.90 18.59 8.71
C ARG A 159 21.53 18.18 8.17
N LEU A 160 20.64 17.67 9.02
CA LEU A 160 19.33 17.13 8.64
C LEU A 160 18.14 18.01 9.04
N PHE A 161 18.37 19.06 9.82
CA PHE A 161 17.34 19.85 10.50
C PHE A 161 16.35 20.57 9.56
N ARG A 162 16.68 20.73 8.29
CA ARG A 162 15.73 21.15 7.25
C ARG A 162 16.30 20.81 5.88
N SER A 163 16.04 19.59 5.39
CA SER A 163 16.49 19.20 4.06
C SER A 163 15.36 18.61 3.25
N SER A 164 15.13 19.18 2.08
CA SER A 164 14.28 18.64 1.01
C SER A 164 15.17 18.23 -0.15
N ARG A 165 15.04 17.00 -0.63
CA ARG A 165 15.78 16.50 -1.80
C ARG A 165 14.91 15.57 -2.61
N THR A 166 15.01 15.62 -3.92
CA THR A 166 14.30 14.67 -4.80
C THR A 166 14.81 13.25 -4.56
N VAL A 167 13.89 12.29 -4.42
CA VAL A 167 14.14 10.88 -4.05
C VAL A 167 15.18 10.23 -4.98
N VAL A 168 15.04 10.44 -6.30
CA VAL A 168 15.95 9.93 -7.34
C VAL A 168 17.41 10.36 -7.18
N HIS A 169 17.68 11.54 -6.59
CA HIS A 169 19.04 12.08 -6.47
C HIS A 169 19.63 11.89 -5.07
N GLY A 170 18.85 11.39 -4.10
CA GLY A 170 19.22 11.39 -2.67
C GLY A 170 19.21 10.03 -1.97
N ALA A 171 18.47 9.04 -2.50
CA ALA A 171 18.14 7.79 -1.80
C ALA A 171 19.35 6.92 -1.44
N PHE A 172 20.42 6.95 -2.25
CA PHE A 172 21.65 6.18 -2.02
C PHE A 172 22.77 6.97 -1.35
N SER A 173 22.48 8.19 -0.84
CA SER A 173 23.48 8.97 -0.13
C SER A 173 23.62 8.51 1.33
N PRO A 174 24.81 8.63 1.95
CA PRO A 174 25.01 8.40 3.38
C PRO A 174 24.11 9.25 4.30
N ARG A 175 23.38 10.25 3.77
CA ARG A 175 22.39 11.02 4.53
C ARG A 175 21.04 10.31 4.59
N ALA A 176 20.59 9.63 3.54
CA ALA A 176 19.34 8.86 3.58
C ALA A 176 19.40 7.76 4.64
N GLY A 177 20.53 7.04 4.73
CA GLY A 177 20.77 6.07 5.80
C GLY A 177 20.87 6.69 7.20
N ARG A 178 21.30 7.95 7.33
CA ARG A 178 21.30 8.68 8.61
C ARG A 178 19.91 9.20 9.00
N CYS A 179 19.06 9.53 8.02
CA CYS A 179 17.65 9.87 8.26
C CYS A 179 16.92 8.67 8.86
N SER A 180 17.04 7.50 8.23
CA SER A 180 16.34 6.30 8.68
C SER A 180 16.79 5.89 10.09
N VAL A 181 18.10 5.89 10.37
CA VAL A 181 18.62 5.60 11.73
C VAL A 181 18.14 6.62 12.77
N GLY A 182 18.05 7.91 12.40
CA GLY A 182 17.51 8.95 13.29
C GLY A 182 16.03 8.73 13.65
N VAL A 183 15.22 8.36 12.66
CA VAL A 183 13.79 8.06 12.85
C VAL A 183 13.58 6.81 13.72
N THR A 184 14.31 5.73 13.46
CA THR A 184 14.17 4.48 14.24
C THR A 184 14.59 4.67 15.71
N LYS A 185 15.64 5.46 15.97
CA LYS A 185 16.14 5.72 17.32
C LYS A 185 15.20 6.63 18.13
N ALA A 186 14.60 7.62 17.49
CA ALA A 186 13.56 8.46 18.10
C ALA A 186 12.29 7.66 18.44
N TYR A 187 11.95 6.63 17.63
CA TYR A 187 10.81 5.74 17.90
C TYR A 187 11.09 4.78 19.06
N SER A 188 12.31 4.24 19.18
CA SER A 188 12.68 3.35 20.30
C SER A 188 12.73 4.04 21.66
N SER A 189 12.92 5.37 21.71
CA SER A 189 12.83 6.16 22.96
C SER A 189 11.39 6.47 23.39
N PHE A 190 10.39 6.02 22.63
CA PHE A 190 8.96 6.25 22.90
C PHE A 190 8.25 5.00 23.45
N ARG A 191 9.01 3.94 23.77
CA ARG A 191 8.55 2.74 24.49
C ARG A 191 9.13 2.70 25.88
#